data_AF-A0A2K4IQE1-F1
#
_entry.id   AF-A0A2K4IQE1-F1
#
_cell.length_a   1.000
_cell.length_b   1.000
_cell.length_c   1.000
_cell.angle_alpha   90.00
_cell.angle_beta   90.00
_cell.angle_gamma   90.00
#
_symmetry.space_group_name_H-M   'P 1'
#
loop_
_entity.id
_entity.type
_entity.pdbx_description
1 polymer ?
#
loop_
_entity_poly.entity_id
_entity_poly.type
_entity_poly.pdbx_seq_one_letter_code
_entity_poly.pdbx_strand_id
1 'polypeptide(L)' 'MPIDAITAMAHARANLRHISEAKDSSQLNRLKTGAIGYNQSLLLSGAINQDQLSELSSELEAACQSWIALHP' A
#
# COMPACT_ATOMS: atom_id res chain seq x y z
N MET A 1 -15.63 -2.48 17.33
CA MET A 1 -15.31 -3.83 16.84
C MET A 1 -13.87 -3.79 16.35
N PRO A 2 -12.97 -4.72 16.72
CA PRO A 2 -11.68 -4.81 16.04
C PRO A 2 -11.94 -5.06 14.55
N ILE A 3 -11.23 -4.35 13.68
CA ILE A 3 -11.26 -4.60 12.24
C ILE A 3 -10.64 -5.97 12.01
N ASP A 4 -11.35 -6.87 11.35
CA ASP A 4 -10.80 -8.16 10.97
C ASP A 4 -9.75 -7.99 9.85
N ALA A 5 -8.84 -8.96 9.73
CA ALA A 5 -7.73 -8.87 8.80
C ALA A 5 -8.18 -8.74 7.32
N ILE A 6 -9.33 -9.31 6.94
CA ILE A 6 -9.84 -9.21 5.57
C ILE A 6 -10.22 -7.76 5.27
N THR A 7 -10.95 -7.13 6.18
CA THR A 7 -11.34 -5.73 6.08
C THR A 7 -10.10 -4.82 6.08
N ALA A 8 -9.13 -5.05 6.98
CA ALA A 8 -7.88 -4.29 7.03
C ALA A 8 -7.08 -4.38 5.71
N MET A 9 -6.93 -5.59 5.17
CA MET A 9 -6.27 -5.83 3.89
C MET A 9 -7.00 -5.14 2.73
N ALA A 10 -8.33 -5.19 2.70
CA ALA A 10 -9.12 -4.53 1.66
C ALA A 10 -8.94 -3.01 1.68
N HIS A 11 -8.89 -2.39 2.86
CA HIS A 11 -8.61 -0.96 2.99
C HIS A 11 -7.18 -0.60 2.55
N ALA A 12 -6.19 -1.39 2.94
CA ALA A 12 -4.81 -1.20 2.48
C ALA A 12 -4.69 -1.26 0.96
N ARG A 13 -5.34 -2.25 0.32
CA ARG A 13 -5.39 -2.38 -1.14
C ARG A 13 -6.09 -1.22 -1.83
N ALA A 14 -7.17 -0.71 -1.24
CA ALA A 14 -7.86 0.46 -1.76
C ALA A 14 -6.92 1.68 -1.80
N ASN A 15 -6.09 1.86 -0.77
CA ASN A 15 -5.10 2.94 -0.73
C ASN A 15 -4.02 2.83 -1.81
N LEU A 16 -3.67 1.60 -2.25
CA LEU A 16 -2.71 1.41 -3.34
C LEU A 16 -3.20 1.97 -4.67
N ARG A 17 -4.52 2.16 -4.86
CA ARG A 17 -5.07 2.76 -6.07
C ARG A 17 -4.62 4.20 -6.27
N HIS A 18 -4.28 4.93 -5.21
CA HIS A 18 -3.76 6.29 -5.34
C HIS A 18 -2.40 6.36 -6.03
N ILE A 19 -1.66 5.25 -6.10
CA ILE A 19 -0.38 5.17 -6.82
C ILE A 19 -0.56 5.52 -8.30
N SER A 20 -1.67 5.11 -8.94
CA SER A 20 -1.92 5.43 -10.34
C SER A 20 -2.25 6.92 -10.58
N GLU A 21 -2.60 7.66 -9.54
CA GLU A 21 -2.94 9.09 -9.59
C GLU A 21 -1.72 10.00 -9.39
N ALA A 22 -0.53 9.44 -9.18
CA ALA A 22 0.70 10.21 -9.07
C ALA A 22 0.97 11.00 -10.38
N LYS A 23 1.27 12.29 -10.25
CA LYS A 23 1.57 13.17 -11.40
C LYS A 23 3.05 13.16 -11.79
N ASP A 24 3.90 12.86 -10.82
CA ASP A 24 5.35 12.83 -10.98
C ASP A 24 5.98 11.86 -9.97
N SER A 25 7.27 11.56 -10.17
CA SER A 25 8.02 10.62 -9.32
C SER A 25 8.14 11.09 -7.88
N SER A 26 8.05 12.40 -7.59
CA SER A 26 8.08 12.92 -6.22
C SER A 26 6.76 12.62 -5.50
N GLN A 27 5.63 12.78 -6.19
CA GLN A 27 4.32 12.40 -5.68
C GLN A 27 4.21 10.88 -5.52
N LEU A 28 4.72 10.10 -6.48
CA LEU A 28 4.80 8.63 -6.36
C LEU A 28 5.51 8.21 -5.08
N ASN A 29 6.70 8.76 -4.81
CA ASN A 29 7.46 8.45 -3.61
C ASN A 29 6.71 8.79 -2.33
N ARG A 30 6.04 9.95 -2.28
CA ARG A 30 5.23 10.35 -1.11
C ARG A 30 4.07 9.38 -0.86
N LEU A 31 3.36 8.98 -1.92
CA LEU A 31 2.25 8.02 -1.84
C LEU A 31 2.75 6.64 -1.40
N LYS A 32 3.89 6.18 -1.95
CA LYS A 32 4.55 4.94 -1.56
C LYS A 32 4.92 4.95 -0.07
N THR A 33 5.57 6.01 0.42
CA THR A 33 5.90 6.14 1.85
C THR A 33 4.65 6.14 2.74
N GLY A 34 3.59 6.83 2.33
CA GLY A 34 2.32 6.83 3.05
C GLY A 34 1.69 5.44 3.15
N ALA A 35 1.66 4.70 2.03
CA ALA A 35 1.15 3.33 2.00
C ALA A 35 1.98 2.38 2.89
N ILE A 36 3.32 2.50 2.87
CA ILE A 36 4.20 1.72 3.76
C ILE A 36 3.88 2.00 5.23
N GLY A 37 3.78 3.27 5.62
CA GLY A 37 3.47 3.65 7.00
C GLY A 37 2.10 3.14 7.46
N TYR A 38 1.10 3.23 6.58
CA TYR A 38 -0.23 2.69 6.86
C TYR A 38 -0.21 1.17 7.07
N ASN A 39 0.41 0.42 6.16
CA ASN A 39 0.50 -1.04 6.25
C ASN A 39 1.26 -1.48 7.53
N GLN A 40 2.32 -0.77 7.90
CA GLN A 40 3.03 -1.00 9.16
C GLN A 40 2.16 -0.72 10.39
N SER A 41 1.33 0.33 10.35
CA SER A 41 0.39 0.63 11.43
C SER A 41 -0.64 -0.49 11.63
N LEU A 42 -1.09 -1.12 10.54
CA LEU A 42 -2.00 -2.27 10.60
C LEU A 42 -1.32 -3.46 11.29
N LEU A 43 -0.05 -3.75 10.95
CA LEU A 43 0.73 -4.79 11.63
C LEU A 43 0.89 -4.48 13.13
N LEU A 44 1.31 -3.26 13.46
CA LEU A 44 1.54 -2.84 14.85
C LEU A 44 0.26 -2.87 15.71
N SER A 45 -0.89 -2.59 15.09
CA SER A 45 -2.19 -2.70 15.76
C SER A 45 -2.68 -4.15 15.93
N GLY A 46 -2.00 -5.13 15.32
CA GLY A 46 -2.42 -6.52 15.27
C GLY A 46 -3.57 -6.80 14.31
N ALA A 47 -3.94 -5.84 13.45
CA ALA A 47 -5.01 -6.00 12.47
C ALA A 47 -4.60 -6.94 11.31
N ILE A 48 -3.30 -7.00 11.00
CA ILE A 48 -2.72 -7.94 10.03
C ILE A 48 -1.48 -8.61 10.63
N ASN A 49 -1.06 -9.72 10.03
CA ASN A 49 0.18 -10.41 10.38
C ASN A 49 1.34 -10.08 9.40
N GLN A 50 2.50 -10.68 9.62
CA GLN A 50 3.70 -10.42 8.83
C GLN A 50 3.57 -10.89 7.37
N ASP A 51 2.90 -12.01 7.13
CA ASP A 51 2.70 -12.55 5.77
C ASP A 51 1.80 -11.62 4.94
N GLN A 52 0.74 -11.12 5.57
CA GLN A 52 -0.17 -10.13 5.00
C GLN A 52 0.53 -8.79 4.73
N LEU A 53 1.42 -8.34 5.61
CA LEU A 53 2.25 -7.16 5.34
C LEU A 53 3.18 -7.37 4.13
N SER A 54 3.75 -8.57 4.00
CA SER A 54 4.61 -8.93 2.86
C SER A 54 3.82 -8.90 1.55
N GLU A 55 2.62 -9.47 1.55
CA GLU A 55 1.69 -9.43 0.41
C GLU A 55 1.36 -7.99 -0.01
N LEU A 56 0.95 -7.13 0.93
CA LEU A 56 0.67 -5.72 0.67
C LEU A 56 1.90 -4.95 0.15
N SER A 57 3.10 -5.30 0.63
CA SER A 57 4.34 -4.67 0.19
C SER A 57 4.69 -5.06 -1.25
N SER A 58 4.47 -6.32 -1.62
CA SER A 58 4.64 -6.81 -2.99
C SER A 58 3.64 -6.15 -3.95
N GLU A 59 2.37 -6.05 -3.56
CA GLU A 59 1.34 -5.36 -4.34
C GLU A 59 1.65 -3.88 -4.54
N LEU A 60 2.10 -3.18 -3.49
CA LEU A 60 2.52 -1.78 -3.57
C LEU A 60 3.69 -1.59 -4.55
N GLU A 61 4.68 -2.47 -4.51
CA GLU A 61 5.83 -2.39 -5.41
C GLU A 61 5.41 -2.63 -6.87
N ALA A 62 4.54 -3.60 -7.11
CA ALA A 62 3.97 -3.87 -8.44
C ALA A 62 3.17 -2.66 -8.98
N ALA A 63 2.40 -1.98 -8.12
CA ALA A 63 1.68 -0.77 -8.49
C ALA A 63 2.65 0.37 -8.87
N CYS A 64 3.73 0.56 -8.10
CA CYS A 64 4.75 1.57 -8.40
C CYS A 64 5.47 1.27 -9.73
N GLN A 65 5.87 0.02 -9.95
CA GLN A 65 6.50 -0.40 -11.20
C GLN A 65 5.57 -0.19 -12.40
N SER A 66 4.28 -0.51 -12.24
CA SER A 66 3.27 -0.27 -13.29
C SER A 66 3.14 1.21 -13.63
N TRP A 67 3.14 2.09 -12.62
CA TRP A 67 3.12 3.53 -12.85
C TRP A 67 4.38 4.01 -13.60
N ILE A 68 5.57 3.56 -13.19
CA ILE A 68 6.85 3.93 -13.83
C ILE A 68 6.87 3.50 -15.29
N ALA A 69 6.40 2.29 -15.60
CA ALA A 69 6.34 1.79 -16.97
C ALA A 69 5.42 2.64 -17.88
N LEU A 70 4.40 3.30 -17.31
CA LEU A 70 3.47 4.17 -18.04
C LEU A 70 3.95 5.63 -18.12
N HIS A 71 4.95 6.03 -17.33
CA HIS A 71 5.46 7.40 -17.23
C HIS A 71 7.00 7.43 -17.28
N PRO A 72 7.60 7.16 -18.46
CA PRO A 72 9.05 7.10 -18.65
C PRO A 72 9.76 8.46 -18.54
#